data_AF-I6M4A0-F1
#
_entry.id   AF-I6M4A0-F1
#
_cell.length_a   1.000
_cell.length_b   1.000
_cell.length_c   1.000
_cell.angle_alpha   90.00
_cell.angle_beta   90.00
_cell.angle_gamma   90.00
#
_symmetry.space_group_name_H-M   'P 1'
#
loop_
_entity.id
_entity.type
_entity.pdbx_description
1 polymer ?
#
loop_
_entity_poly.entity_id
_entity_poly.type
_entity_poly.pdbx_seq_one_letter_code
_entity_poly.pdbx_strand_id
1 'polypeptide(L)'
;LGLVDIIRGTNSYYKLQLLEDDVHKRYWVFRSWGRVGTTIGGNKLDKFHDKNYALDDFLCVYKEKTGNDWSSSNFTKYPNKFYPLEIDYGQDEEAVKQLTASAGTKSKLLKPVQELIKMIFDVESMKKAMVEFEIDLQKMPLGKLSKRQIQSAYALLTEVQQAVSDSVPEAQILDLSNRFYTLIPHDFGMKKPPLLNSLDYIQAKVEMLDNLLDIEVAYSLLRGGAQDNEHDPIDINYEKLKTKIEVVDKTSQEAEIIEQYVKNTHAATHNTYTLEVQEIFKIAREGEHQRYRPFEELHNRQLLWHGSRTTNYAGILSQGLRIAPPEAPVTGYMFGKGVYFADMVSKSANYCHTSQSDPVGLILLAEVALGNMHELKKA
;
A
#
# COMPACT_ATOMS: atom_id res chain seq x y z
N LEU A 1 17.61 -6.64 -8.17
CA LEU A 1 18.23 -5.40 -8.68
C LEU A 1 17.35 -4.82 -9.79
N GLY A 2 17.26 -3.49 -9.90
CA GLY A 2 16.51 -2.77 -10.93
C GLY A 2 17.37 -1.76 -11.69
N LEU A 3 17.02 -1.49 -12.95
CA LEU A 3 17.61 -0.44 -13.78
C LEU A 3 16.54 0.15 -14.69
N VAL A 4 16.30 1.46 -14.55
CA VAL A 4 15.41 2.21 -15.44
C VAL A 4 16.19 3.32 -16.14
N ASP A 5 15.94 3.47 -17.44
CA ASP A 5 16.38 4.59 -18.27
C ASP A 5 15.22 4.97 -19.20
N ILE A 6 14.55 6.07 -18.87
CA ILE A 6 13.38 6.58 -19.59
C ILE A 6 13.71 6.96 -21.04
N ILE A 7 14.88 7.55 -21.33
CA ILE A 7 15.25 7.96 -22.70
C ILE A 7 15.35 6.71 -23.58
N ARG A 8 16.10 5.71 -23.11
CA ARG A 8 16.27 4.44 -23.81
C ARG A 8 15.01 3.55 -23.75
N GLY A 9 14.06 3.87 -22.88
CA GLY A 9 12.89 3.04 -22.59
C GLY A 9 13.24 1.75 -21.84
N THR A 10 14.42 1.68 -21.23
CA THR A 10 14.88 0.50 -20.50
C THR A 10 14.18 0.46 -19.16
N ASN A 11 13.56 -0.68 -18.84
CA ASN A 11 12.97 -0.97 -17.53
C ASN A 11 13.26 -2.44 -17.22
N SER A 12 14.42 -2.69 -16.60
CA SER A 12 15.00 -4.03 -16.50
C SER A 12 15.21 -4.46 -15.07
N TYR A 13 15.01 -5.74 -14.81
CA TYR A 13 15.35 -6.38 -13.55
C TYR A 13 16.50 -7.36 -13.70
N TYR A 14 17.20 -7.59 -12.61
CA TYR A 14 18.18 -8.65 -12.45
C TYR A 14 18.05 -9.26 -11.05
N LYS A 15 17.66 -10.54 -10.98
CA LYS A 15 17.58 -11.36 -9.78
C LYS A 15 18.82 -12.25 -9.73
N LEU A 16 19.50 -12.24 -8.59
CA LEU A 16 20.68 -13.05 -8.32
C LEU A 16 20.46 -13.77 -6.98
N GLN A 17 20.62 -15.08 -6.96
CA GLN A 17 20.46 -15.91 -5.76
C GLN A 17 21.57 -16.95 -5.69
N LEU A 18 22.04 -17.21 -4.48
CA LEU A 18 22.88 -18.36 -4.15
C LEU A 18 21.99 -19.37 -3.41
N LEU A 19 21.93 -20.59 -3.92
CA LEU A 19 21.08 -21.67 -3.42
C LEU A 19 21.95 -22.81 -2.90
N GLU A 20 21.56 -23.41 -1.80
CA GLU A 20 22.17 -24.60 -1.19
C GLU A 20 21.09 -25.68 -1.10
N ASP A 21 21.43 -26.93 -1.42
CA ASP A 21 20.50 -28.06 -1.28
C ASP A 21 20.26 -28.36 0.21
N ASP A 22 19.02 -28.65 0.59
CA ASP A 22 18.67 -28.89 1.99
C ASP A 22 19.29 -30.18 2.56
N VAL A 23 19.65 -31.14 1.70
CA VAL A 23 20.10 -32.49 2.09
C VAL A 23 21.55 -32.75 1.68
N HIS A 24 21.96 -32.25 0.52
CA HIS A 24 23.26 -32.52 -0.08
C HIS A 24 24.17 -31.29 -0.07
N LYS A 25 25.49 -31.47 -0.06
CA LYS A 25 26.43 -30.35 -0.22
C LYS A 25 26.56 -29.94 -1.69
N ARG A 26 25.49 -29.40 -2.26
CA ARG A 26 25.43 -28.89 -3.64
C ARG A 26 24.98 -27.44 -3.61
N TYR A 27 25.63 -26.64 -4.44
CA TYR A 27 25.39 -25.20 -4.49
C TYR A 27 25.03 -24.79 -5.91
N TRP A 28 24.18 -23.78 -6.03
CA TRP A 28 23.84 -23.19 -7.33
C TRP A 28 23.81 -21.69 -7.27
N VAL A 29 24.28 -21.04 -8.33
CA VAL A 29 24.05 -19.62 -8.56
C VAL A 29 22.92 -19.50 -9.58
N PHE A 30 21.80 -18.96 -9.14
CA PHE A 30 20.65 -18.69 -9.99
C PHE A 30 20.60 -17.22 -10.40
N ARG A 31 20.45 -17.00 -11.70
CA ARG A 31 20.39 -15.69 -12.33
C ARG A 31 19.09 -15.61 -13.13
N SER A 32 18.35 -14.51 -12.99
CA SER A 32 17.21 -14.21 -13.85
C SER A 32 17.20 -12.74 -14.21
N TRP A 33 16.98 -12.43 -15.47
CA TRP A 33 16.97 -11.06 -15.97
C TRP A 33 15.86 -10.89 -16.99
N GLY A 34 15.44 -9.65 -17.20
CA GLY A 34 14.37 -9.37 -18.14
C GLY A 34 13.85 -7.95 -18.02
N ARG A 35 12.77 -7.68 -18.74
CA ARG A 35 12.02 -6.43 -18.63
C ARG A 35 10.90 -6.60 -17.60
N VAL A 36 10.80 -5.65 -16.67
CA VAL A 36 9.80 -5.64 -15.58
C VAL A 36 8.39 -5.73 -16.19
N GLY A 37 7.54 -6.57 -15.61
CA GLY A 37 6.15 -6.75 -16.04
C GLY A 37 5.92 -7.56 -17.33
N THR A 38 6.97 -8.12 -17.94
CA THR A 38 6.84 -8.83 -19.22
C THR A 38 7.47 -10.22 -19.19
N THR A 39 7.11 -11.05 -20.17
CA THR A 39 7.75 -12.36 -20.39
C THR A 39 9.13 -12.26 -21.06
N ILE A 40 9.58 -11.05 -21.42
CA ILE A 40 10.90 -10.82 -22.02
C ILE A 40 11.97 -10.99 -20.94
N GLY A 41 12.78 -12.02 -21.09
CA GLY A 41 13.88 -12.28 -20.18
C GLY A 41 14.48 -13.65 -20.37
N GLY A 42 15.37 -14.01 -19.46
CA GLY A 42 16.00 -15.31 -19.39
C GLY A 42 16.35 -15.67 -17.95
N ASN A 43 16.74 -16.92 -17.76
CA ASN A 43 17.34 -17.37 -16.53
C ASN A 43 18.54 -18.26 -16.83
N LYS A 44 19.40 -18.43 -15.84
CA LYS A 44 20.56 -19.30 -15.89
C LYS A 44 20.80 -19.88 -14.51
N LEU A 45 21.04 -21.18 -14.45
CA LEU A 45 21.36 -21.90 -13.23
C LEU A 45 22.72 -22.59 -13.43
N ASP A 46 23.72 -22.15 -12.68
CA ASP A 46 25.05 -22.75 -12.71
C ASP A 46 25.24 -23.62 -11.46
N LYS A 47 25.77 -24.82 -11.66
CA LYS A 47 25.98 -25.80 -10.59
C LYS A 47 27.41 -25.74 -10.09
N PHE A 48 27.58 -25.76 -8.78
CA PHE A 48 28.87 -25.75 -8.10
C PHE A 48 28.94 -26.87 -7.08
N HIS A 49 30.13 -27.49 -6.97
CA HIS A 49 30.40 -28.55 -6.00
C HIS A 49 31.04 -28.02 -4.70
N ASP A 50 31.53 -26.79 -4.72
CA ASP A 50 32.19 -26.13 -3.61
C ASP A 50 31.53 -24.78 -3.32
N LYS A 51 31.36 -24.48 -2.05
CA LYS A 51 30.66 -23.28 -1.55
C LYS A 51 31.41 -22.00 -1.88
N ASN A 52 32.74 -22.02 -1.76
CA ASN A 52 33.58 -20.83 -1.95
C ASN A 52 33.57 -20.41 -3.41
N TYR A 53 33.67 -21.37 -4.35
CA TYR A 53 33.54 -21.06 -5.77
C TYR A 53 32.17 -20.50 -6.15
N ALA A 54 31.09 -21.01 -5.54
CA ALA A 54 29.74 -20.49 -5.75
C ALA A 54 29.58 -19.07 -5.19
N LEU A 55 30.17 -18.80 -4.02
CA LEU A 55 30.22 -17.46 -3.42
C LEU A 55 31.02 -16.49 -4.28
N ASP A 56 32.19 -16.89 -4.77
CA ASP A 56 33.04 -16.04 -5.62
C ASP A 56 32.34 -15.67 -6.94
N ASP A 57 31.65 -16.62 -7.58
CA ASP A 57 30.84 -16.34 -8.78
C ASP A 57 29.70 -15.36 -8.46
N PHE A 58 28.98 -15.58 -7.35
CA PHE A 58 27.93 -14.67 -6.90
C PHE A 58 28.46 -13.24 -6.66
N LEU A 59 29.56 -13.10 -5.94
CA LEU A 59 30.19 -11.81 -5.63
C LEU A 59 30.70 -11.11 -6.90
N CYS A 60 31.32 -11.87 -7.81
CA CYS A 60 31.80 -11.37 -9.09
C CYS A 60 30.65 -10.85 -9.96
N VAL A 61 29.57 -11.62 -10.11
CA VAL A 61 28.38 -11.22 -10.86
C VAL A 61 27.72 -10.00 -10.21
N TYR A 62 27.61 -9.97 -8.88
CA TYR A 62 27.06 -8.81 -8.18
C TYR A 62 27.85 -7.54 -8.48
N LYS A 63 29.19 -7.59 -8.33
CA LYS A 63 30.08 -6.46 -8.62
C LYS A 63 30.02 -6.06 -10.09
N GLU A 64 29.94 -7.02 -11.01
CA GLU A 64 29.79 -6.75 -12.43
C GLU A 64 28.50 -5.98 -12.73
N LYS A 65 27.38 -6.36 -12.11
CA LYS A 65 26.07 -5.75 -12.36
C LYS A 65 25.84 -4.44 -11.62
N THR A 66 26.34 -4.29 -10.40
CA THR A 66 26.09 -3.10 -9.55
C THR A 66 27.25 -2.11 -9.54
N GLY A 67 28.48 -2.57 -9.83
CA GLY A 67 29.71 -1.78 -9.65
C GLY A 67 30.20 -1.69 -8.20
N ASN A 68 29.50 -2.32 -7.23
CA ASN A 68 29.83 -2.24 -5.81
C ASN A 68 30.23 -3.63 -5.28
N ASP A 69 31.09 -3.65 -4.27
CA ASP A 69 31.39 -4.87 -3.52
C ASP A 69 30.23 -5.22 -2.58
N TRP A 70 29.89 -6.50 -2.48
CA TRP A 70 28.75 -6.99 -1.68
C TRP A 70 28.84 -6.62 -0.19
N SER A 71 30.04 -6.56 0.36
CA SER A 71 30.30 -6.23 1.77
C SER A 71 30.25 -4.73 2.08
N SER A 72 30.05 -3.88 1.06
CA SER A 72 30.02 -2.42 1.26
C SER A 72 28.75 -2.02 2.00
N SER A 73 28.89 -1.31 3.12
CA SER A 73 27.75 -0.77 3.87
C SER A 73 27.05 0.38 3.16
N ASN A 74 27.79 1.15 2.35
CA ASN A 74 27.28 2.30 1.61
C ASN A 74 27.22 1.98 0.11
N PHE A 75 26.02 1.83 -0.43
CA PHE A 75 25.82 1.57 -1.85
C PHE A 75 25.91 2.86 -2.67
N THR A 76 26.73 2.88 -3.72
CA THR A 76 26.80 4.02 -4.66
C THR A 76 26.26 3.63 -6.02
N LYS A 77 25.28 4.38 -6.53
CA LYS A 77 24.71 4.14 -7.87
C LYS A 77 25.70 4.57 -8.95
N TYR A 78 26.12 3.63 -9.80
CA TYR A 78 26.95 3.92 -10.97
C TYR A 78 26.10 4.05 -12.27
N PRO A 79 26.55 4.87 -13.25
CA PRO A 79 25.91 4.96 -14.55
C PRO A 79 25.77 3.60 -15.25
N ASN A 80 24.61 3.32 -15.85
CA ASN A 80 24.29 2.05 -16.54
C ASN A 80 24.44 0.75 -15.71
N LYS A 81 24.63 0.85 -14.38
CA LYS A 81 24.65 -0.31 -13.46
C LYS A 81 23.33 -0.47 -12.74
N PHE A 82 23.04 -1.67 -12.25
CA PHE A 82 21.81 -1.94 -11.50
C PHE A 82 21.88 -1.42 -10.07
N TYR A 83 20.71 -1.10 -9.51
CA TYR A 83 20.51 -0.73 -8.11
C TYR A 83 19.87 -1.90 -7.33
N PRO A 84 20.37 -2.29 -6.15
CA PRO A 84 19.75 -3.31 -5.31
C PRO A 84 18.47 -2.78 -4.67
N LEU A 85 17.41 -3.59 -4.70
CA LEU A 85 16.16 -3.27 -4.04
C LEU A 85 16.08 -4.11 -2.77
N GLU A 86 15.69 -3.49 -1.67
CA GLU A 86 15.51 -4.14 -0.38
C GLU A 86 14.20 -4.95 -0.41
N ILE A 87 14.30 -6.21 -0.82
CA ILE A 87 13.15 -7.11 -0.90
C ILE A 87 13.26 -8.12 0.23
N ASP A 88 12.25 -8.17 1.09
CA ASP A 88 12.14 -9.20 2.12
C ASP A 88 11.56 -10.49 1.50
N TYR A 89 12.42 -11.45 1.16
CA TYR A 89 12.04 -12.70 0.51
C TYR A 89 11.38 -13.76 1.42
N GLY A 90 10.82 -13.37 2.58
CA GLY A 90 10.15 -14.26 3.54
C GLY A 90 9.28 -15.38 2.94
N GLN A 91 9.25 -16.54 3.62
CA GLN A 91 8.70 -17.84 3.19
C GLN A 91 7.17 -17.98 3.38
N ASP A 92 6.41 -16.89 3.39
CA ASP A 92 5.09 -16.89 4.06
C ASP A 92 3.86 -16.91 3.14
N GLU A 93 4.01 -17.14 1.83
CA GLU A 93 2.85 -17.18 0.93
C GLU A 93 1.86 -18.31 1.27
N GLU A 94 2.34 -19.44 1.81
CA GLU A 94 1.49 -20.54 2.25
C GLU A 94 0.74 -20.23 3.55
N ALA A 95 1.40 -19.57 4.51
CA ALA A 95 0.77 -19.14 5.77
C ALA A 95 -0.35 -18.12 5.52
N VAL A 96 -0.14 -17.18 4.59
CA VAL A 96 -1.18 -16.21 4.23
C VAL A 96 -2.35 -16.88 3.51
N LYS A 97 -2.09 -17.86 2.62
CA LYS A 97 -3.17 -18.64 1.98
C LYS A 97 -4.05 -19.37 2.99
N GLN A 98 -3.47 -19.91 4.07
CA GLN A 98 -4.24 -20.59 5.11
C GLN A 98 -5.10 -19.62 5.94
N LEU A 99 -4.60 -18.41 6.22
CA LEU A 99 -5.34 -17.38 6.95
C LEU A 99 -6.45 -16.70 6.13
N THR A 100 -6.37 -16.80 4.79
CA THR A 100 -7.42 -16.36 3.86
C THR A 100 -8.33 -17.51 3.41
N ALA A 101 -8.01 -18.76 3.73
CA ALA A 101 -8.81 -19.91 3.32
C ALA A 101 -10.18 -19.85 3.98
N SER A 102 -11.22 -20.11 3.18
CA SER A 102 -12.62 -20.02 3.55
C SER A 102 -12.91 -20.71 4.90
N ALA A 103 -13.25 -19.88 5.89
CA ALA A 103 -13.61 -20.25 7.24
C ALA A 103 -14.60 -21.43 7.27
N GLY A 104 -14.20 -22.49 7.98
CA GLY A 104 -15.11 -23.54 8.38
C GLY A 104 -15.95 -23.07 9.55
N THR A 105 -17.03 -22.33 9.30
CA THR A 105 -18.29 -22.19 10.08
C THR A 105 -18.27 -22.15 11.63
N LYS A 106 -17.11 -22.01 12.29
CA LYS A 106 -16.96 -22.13 13.75
C LYS A 106 -16.76 -20.79 14.47
N SER A 107 -16.50 -19.71 13.74
CA SER A 107 -16.42 -18.36 14.31
C SER A 107 -17.70 -18.00 15.08
N LYS A 108 -17.52 -17.36 16.24
CA LYS A 108 -18.61 -16.85 17.10
C LYS A 108 -19.06 -15.44 16.71
N LEU A 109 -18.39 -14.80 15.75
CA LEU A 109 -18.71 -13.45 15.30
C LEU A 109 -20.02 -13.44 14.49
N LEU A 110 -20.71 -12.31 14.49
CA LEU A 110 -21.91 -12.11 13.66
C LEU A 110 -21.53 -12.15 12.18
N LYS A 111 -22.41 -12.72 11.34
CA LYS A 111 -22.17 -12.87 9.89
C LYS A 111 -21.73 -11.57 9.20
N PRO A 112 -22.35 -10.39 9.45
CA PRO A 112 -21.91 -9.14 8.84
C PRO A 112 -20.48 -8.75 9.23
N VAL A 113 -20.06 -9.05 10.46
CA VAL A 113 -18.67 -8.82 10.90
C VAL A 113 -17.73 -9.79 10.19
N GLN A 114 -18.10 -11.06 10.05
CA GLN A 114 -17.28 -12.02 9.30
C GLN A 114 -17.09 -11.60 7.84
N GLU A 115 -18.14 -11.08 7.19
CA GLU A 115 -18.09 -10.57 5.82
C GLU A 115 -17.21 -9.31 5.73
N LEU A 116 -17.30 -8.39 6.68
CA LEU A 116 -16.40 -7.23 6.77
C LEU A 116 -14.94 -7.65 6.88
N ILE A 117 -14.61 -8.62 7.75
CA ILE A 117 -13.25 -9.11 7.93
C ILE A 117 -12.73 -9.78 6.65
N LYS A 118 -13.55 -10.59 5.98
CA LYS A 118 -13.19 -11.19 4.69
C LYS A 118 -12.91 -10.12 3.64
N MET A 119 -13.73 -9.08 3.60
CA MET A 119 -13.61 -8.00 2.62
C MET A 119 -12.30 -7.20 2.79
N ILE A 120 -11.96 -6.80 4.02
CA ILE A 120 -10.78 -5.96 4.27
C ILE A 120 -9.46 -6.75 4.26
N PHE A 121 -9.50 -8.08 4.45
CA PHE A 121 -8.35 -8.98 4.39
C PHE A 121 -8.29 -9.81 3.11
N ASP A 122 -9.04 -9.45 2.07
CA ASP A 122 -8.97 -10.12 0.78
C ASP A 122 -7.67 -9.77 0.03
N VAL A 123 -6.76 -10.74 0.00
CA VAL A 123 -5.48 -10.65 -0.68
C VAL A 123 -5.62 -10.53 -2.20
N GLU A 124 -6.68 -11.09 -2.80
CA GLU A 124 -6.90 -10.95 -4.25
C GLU A 124 -7.30 -9.53 -4.61
N SER A 125 -8.21 -8.93 -3.83
CA SER A 125 -8.56 -7.51 -3.96
C SER A 125 -7.36 -6.59 -3.76
N MET A 126 -6.49 -6.86 -2.77
CA MET A 126 -5.23 -6.12 -2.58
C MET A 126 -4.31 -6.23 -3.81
N LYS A 127 -4.16 -7.43 -4.40
CA LYS A 127 -3.39 -7.62 -5.64
C LYS A 127 -3.99 -6.83 -6.79
N LYS A 128 -5.31 -6.88 -6.97
CA LYS A 128 -6.01 -6.13 -8.04
C LYS A 128 -5.76 -4.63 -7.93
N ALA A 129 -5.82 -4.07 -6.72
CA ALA A 129 -5.50 -2.66 -6.48
C ALA A 129 -4.05 -2.31 -6.86
N MET A 130 -3.08 -3.19 -6.58
CA MET A 130 -1.69 -2.96 -6.99
C MET A 130 -1.49 -2.99 -8.51
N VAL A 131 -2.22 -3.85 -9.23
CA VAL A 131 -2.18 -3.89 -10.71
C VAL A 131 -2.72 -2.60 -11.31
N GLU A 132 -3.78 -2.03 -10.72
CA GLU A 132 -4.33 -0.73 -11.15
C GLU A 132 -3.28 0.39 -11.08
N PHE A 133 -2.37 0.33 -10.11
CA PHE A 133 -1.26 1.26 -9.97
C PHE A 133 -0.05 0.96 -10.86
N GLU A 134 -0.16 0.00 -11.77
CA GLU A 134 0.92 -0.44 -12.66
C GLU A 134 2.11 -1.03 -11.88
N ILE A 135 1.88 -1.66 -10.72
CA ILE A 135 2.94 -2.30 -9.94
C ILE A 135 3.14 -3.75 -10.40
N ASP A 136 4.41 -4.14 -10.61
CA ASP A 136 4.76 -5.51 -10.98
C ASP A 136 4.64 -6.48 -9.80
N LEU A 137 3.51 -7.20 -9.73
CA LEU A 137 3.24 -8.20 -8.71
C LEU A 137 4.17 -9.43 -8.75
N GLN A 138 4.80 -9.76 -9.89
CA GLN A 138 5.71 -10.90 -9.98
C GLN A 138 7.05 -10.59 -9.32
N LYS A 139 7.51 -9.35 -9.46
CA LYS A 139 8.79 -8.90 -8.89
C LYS A 139 8.61 -8.26 -7.52
N MET A 140 7.44 -7.70 -7.24
CA MET A 140 7.04 -7.14 -5.96
C MET A 140 5.76 -7.82 -5.46
N PRO A 141 5.85 -9.07 -4.99
CA PRO A 141 4.72 -9.70 -4.33
C PRO A 141 4.46 -9.01 -2.98
N LEU A 142 3.22 -9.12 -2.51
CA LEU A 142 2.73 -8.50 -1.28
C LEU A 142 3.63 -8.78 -0.05
N GLY A 143 3.83 -7.76 0.78
CA GLY A 143 4.57 -7.87 2.05
C GLY A 143 6.09 -8.03 1.90
N LYS A 144 6.67 -7.58 0.78
CA LYS A 144 8.13 -7.62 0.55
C LYS A 144 8.74 -6.24 0.32
N LEU A 145 7.94 -5.18 0.34
CA LEU A 145 8.41 -3.80 0.21
C LEU A 145 8.75 -3.26 1.60
N SER A 146 10.00 -2.83 1.80
CA SER A 146 10.38 -2.29 3.11
C SER A 146 9.74 -0.91 3.32
N LYS A 147 9.28 -0.63 4.56
CA LYS A 147 8.80 0.71 4.93
C LYS A 147 9.83 1.80 4.62
N ARG A 148 11.12 1.47 4.74
CA ARG A 148 12.24 2.37 4.40
C ARG A 148 12.28 2.69 2.90
N GLN A 149 12.02 1.70 2.06
CA GLN A 149 11.94 1.88 0.61
C GLN A 149 10.77 2.78 0.21
N ILE A 150 9.60 2.61 0.85
CA ILE A 150 8.44 3.51 0.66
C ILE A 150 8.78 4.95 1.11
N GLN A 151 9.40 5.12 2.28
CA GLN A 151 9.83 6.43 2.78
C GLN A 151 10.83 7.12 1.84
N SER A 152 11.77 6.35 1.29
CA SER A 152 12.72 6.85 0.29
C SER A 152 12.02 7.23 -1.01
N ALA A 153 10.98 6.51 -1.42
CA ALA A 153 10.18 6.83 -2.59
C ALA A 153 9.37 8.12 -2.39
N TYR A 154 8.82 8.36 -1.20
CA TYR A 154 8.19 9.64 -0.85
C TYR A 154 9.17 10.80 -0.93
N ALA A 155 10.38 10.64 -0.37
CA ALA A 155 11.42 11.68 -0.43
C ALA A 155 11.77 12.03 -1.88
N LEU A 156 11.88 11.02 -2.76
CA LEU A 156 12.08 11.24 -4.20
C LEU A 156 10.92 12.00 -4.84
N LEU A 157 9.67 11.66 -4.53
CA LEU A 157 8.52 12.40 -5.07
C LEU A 157 8.50 13.86 -4.59
N THR A 158 8.95 14.12 -3.37
CA THR A 158 9.14 15.49 -2.84
C THR A 158 10.21 16.25 -3.61
N GLU A 159 11.37 15.62 -3.88
CA GLU A 159 12.42 16.21 -4.73
C GLU A 159 11.90 16.50 -6.15
N VAL A 160 11.14 15.58 -6.75
CA VAL A 160 10.52 15.75 -8.07
C VAL A 160 9.55 16.92 -8.06
N GLN A 161 8.71 17.02 -7.05
CA GLN A 161 7.72 18.06 -6.95
C GLN A 161 8.34 19.46 -6.82
N GLN A 162 9.41 19.59 -6.03
CA GLN A 162 10.18 20.82 -5.94
C GLN A 162 10.82 21.16 -7.29
N ALA A 163 11.46 20.19 -7.94
CA ALA A 163 12.03 20.35 -9.28
C ALA A 163 11.00 20.84 -10.32
N VAL A 164 9.80 20.26 -10.33
CA VAL A 164 8.72 20.68 -11.23
C VAL A 164 8.21 22.09 -10.90
N SER A 165 8.08 22.42 -9.61
CA SER A 165 7.61 23.74 -9.15
C SER A 165 8.62 24.85 -9.49
N ASP A 166 9.91 24.58 -9.29
CA ASP A 166 11.01 25.50 -9.57
C ASP A 166 11.37 25.57 -11.06
N SER A 167 10.65 24.84 -11.92
CA SER A 167 10.88 24.78 -13.37
C SER A 167 12.33 24.45 -13.74
N VAL A 168 12.95 23.52 -13.01
CA VAL A 168 14.33 23.11 -13.24
C VAL A 168 14.49 22.38 -14.59
N PRO A 169 15.72 22.23 -15.12
CA PRO A 169 15.95 21.55 -16.38
C PRO A 169 15.38 20.11 -16.40
N GLU A 170 14.80 19.72 -17.53
CA GLU A 170 14.18 18.39 -17.73
C GLU A 170 15.15 17.23 -17.42
N ALA A 171 16.45 17.43 -17.58
CA ALA A 171 17.49 16.46 -17.21
C ALA A 171 17.45 16.06 -15.73
N GLN A 172 17.14 17.00 -14.83
CA GLN A 172 17.03 16.71 -13.39
C GLN A 172 15.72 15.97 -13.06
N ILE A 173 14.61 16.37 -13.68
CA ILE A 173 13.32 15.67 -13.54
C ILE A 173 13.44 14.23 -14.07
N LEU A 174 14.18 14.04 -15.17
CA LEU A 174 14.47 12.75 -15.75
C LEU A 174 15.29 11.86 -14.81
N ASP A 175 16.34 12.39 -14.18
CA ASP A 175 17.14 11.64 -13.19
C ASP A 175 16.27 11.19 -12.01
N LEU A 176 15.48 12.10 -11.44
CA LEU A 176 14.59 11.80 -10.34
C LEU A 176 13.51 10.78 -10.72
N SER A 177 12.94 10.89 -11.93
CA SER A 177 11.99 9.92 -12.47
C SER A 177 12.64 8.53 -12.63
N ASN A 178 13.87 8.46 -13.16
CA ASN A 178 14.62 7.20 -13.26
C ASN A 178 14.87 6.58 -11.88
N ARG A 179 15.25 7.40 -10.88
CA ARG A 179 15.46 6.97 -9.49
C ARG A 179 14.17 6.41 -8.89
N PHE A 180 13.05 7.10 -9.09
CA PHE A 180 11.73 6.66 -8.60
C PHE A 180 11.32 5.31 -9.18
N TYR A 181 11.32 5.15 -10.50
CA TYR A 181 10.92 3.87 -11.13
C TYR A 181 11.94 2.74 -10.92
N THR A 182 13.21 3.07 -10.66
CA THR A 182 14.18 2.07 -10.24
C THR A 182 13.86 1.59 -8.83
N LEU A 183 13.51 2.49 -7.92
CA LEU A 183 13.18 2.17 -6.53
C LEU A 183 11.84 1.45 -6.42
N ILE A 184 10.83 1.87 -7.17
CA ILE A 184 9.50 1.24 -7.22
C ILE A 184 9.29 0.66 -8.61
N PRO A 185 9.57 -0.65 -8.83
CA PRO A 185 9.32 -1.32 -10.10
C PRO A 185 7.87 -1.20 -10.57
N HIS A 186 7.69 -0.63 -11.76
CA HIS A 186 6.39 -0.52 -12.42
C HIS A 186 6.37 -1.38 -13.69
N ASP A 187 5.20 -1.91 -14.00
CA ASP A 187 4.87 -2.59 -15.25
C ASP A 187 4.28 -1.61 -16.26
N PHE A 188 5.11 -1.14 -17.18
CA PHE A 188 4.68 -0.33 -18.33
C PHE A 188 4.50 -1.16 -19.61
N GLY A 189 4.53 -2.49 -19.52
CA GLY A 189 4.59 -3.38 -20.67
C GLY A 189 5.72 -2.97 -21.62
N MET A 190 5.42 -2.81 -22.91
CA MET A 190 6.40 -2.37 -23.92
C MET A 190 6.56 -0.85 -24.03
N LYS A 191 5.75 -0.06 -23.30
CA LYS A 191 5.82 1.40 -23.35
C LYS A 191 7.00 1.92 -22.53
N LYS A 192 7.49 3.11 -22.88
CA LYS A 192 8.50 3.79 -22.05
C LYS A 192 7.84 4.25 -20.74
N PRO A 193 8.55 4.17 -19.60
CA PRO A 193 8.08 4.80 -18.37
C PRO A 193 7.84 6.30 -18.61
N PRO A 194 6.70 6.86 -18.18
CA PRO A 194 6.39 8.28 -18.35
C PRO A 194 7.29 9.14 -17.45
N LEU A 195 7.46 10.42 -17.80
CA LEU A 195 8.18 11.38 -16.95
C LEU A 195 7.28 11.90 -15.82
N LEU A 196 7.85 12.12 -14.63
CA LEU A 196 7.14 12.75 -13.52
C LEU A 196 7.19 14.29 -13.63
N ASN A 197 6.52 14.85 -14.63
CA ASN A 197 6.57 16.29 -14.95
C ASN A 197 5.27 17.06 -14.66
N SER A 198 4.23 16.38 -14.18
CA SER A 198 2.93 16.98 -13.84
C SER A 198 2.63 16.79 -12.36
N LEU A 199 2.15 17.85 -11.70
CA LEU A 199 1.76 17.79 -10.29
C LEU A 199 0.64 16.77 -10.06
N ASP A 200 -0.33 16.68 -10.97
CA ASP A 200 -1.42 15.70 -10.89
C ASP A 200 -0.89 14.26 -10.97
N TYR A 201 0.12 14.04 -11.81
CA TYR A 201 0.72 12.71 -11.95
C TYR A 201 1.58 12.35 -10.74
N ILE A 202 2.29 13.32 -10.15
CA ILE A 202 3.01 13.14 -8.89
C ILE A 202 2.02 12.80 -7.78
N GLN A 203 0.90 13.54 -7.68
CA GLN A 203 -0.16 13.26 -6.71
C GLN A 203 -0.70 11.84 -6.85
N ALA A 204 -0.98 11.37 -8.07
CA ALA A 204 -1.41 9.99 -8.30
C ALA A 204 -0.37 8.96 -7.80
N LYS A 205 0.92 9.25 -7.93
CA LYS A 205 1.99 8.39 -7.41
C LYS A 205 2.15 8.48 -5.89
N VAL A 206 1.79 9.60 -5.26
CA VAL A 206 1.71 9.73 -3.79
C VAL A 206 0.58 8.88 -3.25
N GLU A 207 -0.62 9.00 -3.83
CA GLU A 207 -1.78 8.17 -3.47
C GLU A 207 -1.47 6.68 -3.65
N MET A 208 -0.76 6.31 -4.71
CA MET A 208 -0.25 4.95 -4.88
C MET A 208 0.63 4.49 -3.71
N LEU A 209 1.60 5.30 -3.27
CA LEU A 209 2.47 4.94 -2.15
C LEU A 209 1.69 4.82 -0.83
N ASP A 210 0.69 5.69 -0.61
CA ASP A 210 -0.19 5.63 0.57
C ASP A 210 -0.93 4.29 0.61
N ASN A 211 -1.55 3.89 -0.51
CA ASN A 211 -2.24 2.60 -0.63
C ASN A 211 -1.27 1.41 -0.47
N LEU A 212 -0.07 1.48 -1.04
CA LEU A 212 0.94 0.43 -0.88
C LEU A 212 1.39 0.26 0.57
N LEU A 213 1.51 1.36 1.32
CA LEU A 213 1.85 1.33 2.74
C LEU A 213 0.73 0.70 3.57
N ASP A 214 -0.53 1.02 3.29
CA ASP A 214 -1.68 0.40 3.96
C ASP A 214 -1.79 -1.10 3.65
N ILE A 215 -1.56 -1.50 2.40
CA ILE A 215 -1.52 -2.90 1.99
C ILE A 215 -0.38 -3.64 2.70
N GLU A 216 0.81 -3.04 2.81
CA GLU A 216 1.93 -3.62 3.57
C GLU A 216 1.56 -3.84 5.04
N VAL A 217 0.92 -2.85 5.67
CA VAL A 217 0.43 -2.97 7.05
C VAL A 217 -0.60 -4.09 7.17
N ALA A 218 -1.59 -4.15 6.29
CA ALA A 218 -2.61 -5.20 6.29
C ALA A 218 -1.98 -6.59 6.16
N TYR A 219 -0.98 -6.72 5.29
CA TYR A 219 -0.26 -7.96 5.08
C TYR A 219 0.63 -8.34 6.26
N SER A 220 1.28 -7.37 6.89
CA SER A 220 2.07 -7.54 8.12
C SER A 220 1.19 -7.98 9.29
N LEU A 221 -0.06 -7.49 9.38
CA LEU A 221 -1.05 -8.01 10.34
C LEU A 221 -1.42 -9.47 10.01
N LEU A 222 -1.69 -9.79 8.75
CA LEU A 222 -1.96 -11.18 8.34
C LEU A 222 -0.81 -12.12 8.74
N ARG A 223 0.45 -11.74 8.47
CA ARG A 223 1.62 -12.54 8.87
C ARG A 223 1.82 -12.64 10.39
N GLY A 224 1.57 -11.56 11.11
CA GLY A 224 1.87 -11.47 12.54
C GLY A 224 0.84 -12.22 13.40
N GLY A 225 1.16 -13.41 13.89
CA GLY A 225 0.35 -14.17 14.85
C GLY A 225 0.87 -15.59 15.04
N ALA A 226 0.62 -16.21 16.20
CA ALA A 226 0.89 -17.63 16.37
C ALA A 226 -0.04 -18.42 15.43
N GLN A 227 0.49 -19.45 14.75
CA GLN A 227 -0.36 -20.42 14.08
C GLN A 227 -1.12 -21.20 15.15
N ASP A 228 -2.30 -20.71 15.48
CA ASP A 228 -3.22 -21.39 16.36
C ASP A 228 -4.25 -22.14 15.52
N ASN A 229 -4.17 -23.47 15.53
CA ASN A 229 -5.11 -24.32 14.82
C ASN A 229 -6.44 -24.49 15.58
N GLU A 230 -6.57 -23.94 16.81
CA GLU A 230 -7.79 -24.03 17.60
C GLU A 230 -8.84 -22.96 17.23
N HIS A 231 -8.40 -21.78 16.78
CA HIS A 231 -9.28 -20.64 16.48
C HIS A 231 -9.57 -20.48 14.99
N ASP A 232 -10.76 -19.98 14.66
CA ASP A 232 -11.14 -19.71 13.27
C ASP A 232 -10.25 -18.56 12.71
N PRO A 233 -9.72 -18.67 11.48
CA PRO A 233 -8.90 -17.62 10.88
C PRO A 233 -9.54 -16.22 10.89
N ILE A 234 -10.87 -16.14 10.81
CA ILE A 234 -11.60 -14.87 10.89
C ILE A 234 -11.48 -14.24 12.27
N ASP A 235 -11.59 -15.05 13.33
CA ASP A 235 -11.48 -14.57 14.71
C ASP A 235 -10.05 -14.08 14.99
N ILE A 236 -9.05 -14.81 14.51
CA ILE A 236 -7.63 -14.40 14.59
C ILE A 236 -7.41 -13.06 13.88
N ASN A 237 -7.94 -12.90 12.66
CA ASN A 237 -7.82 -11.65 11.91
C ASN A 237 -8.59 -10.49 12.57
N TYR A 238 -9.74 -10.76 13.16
CA TYR A 238 -10.52 -9.80 13.93
C TYR A 238 -9.75 -9.30 15.16
N GLU A 239 -9.14 -10.19 15.95
CA GLU A 239 -8.36 -9.82 17.13
C GLU A 239 -7.16 -8.93 16.78
N LYS A 240 -6.50 -9.19 15.65
CA LYS A 240 -5.37 -8.38 15.15
C LYS A 240 -5.75 -6.94 14.82
N LEU A 241 -7.02 -6.66 14.51
CA LEU A 241 -7.49 -5.29 14.30
C LEU A 241 -7.54 -4.48 15.59
N LYS A 242 -7.53 -5.12 16.77
CA LYS A 242 -7.60 -4.42 18.06
C LYS A 242 -8.74 -3.39 18.12
N THR A 243 -9.88 -3.77 17.54
CA THR A 243 -11.06 -2.92 17.41
C THR A 243 -12.29 -3.76 17.67
N LYS A 244 -13.12 -3.28 18.59
CA LYS A 244 -14.43 -3.87 18.83
C LYS A 244 -15.40 -3.40 17.76
N ILE A 245 -16.04 -4.33 17.06
CA ILE A 245 -17.00 -4.05 15.99
C ILE A 245 -18.35 -4.66 16.38
N GLU A 246 -19.38 -3.82 16.46
CA GLU A 246 -20.75 -4.22 16.77
C GLU A 246 -21.65 -3.89 15.58
N VAL A 247 -22.57 -4.79 15.24
CA VAL A 247 -23.57 -4.53 14.19
C VAL A 247 -24.68 -3.69 14.82
N VAL A 248 -24.96 -2.54 14.23
CA VAL A 248 -26.05 -1.67 14.65
C VAL A 248 -27.36 -2.24 14.11
N ASP A 249 -28.38 -2.31 14.96
CA ASP A 249 -29.71 -2.72 14.53
C ASP A 249 -30.31 -1.68 13.59
N LYS A 250 -30.74 -2.10 12.40
CA LYS A 250 -31.34 -1.22 11.38
C LYS A 250 -32.63 -0.55 11.84
N THR A 251 -33.29 -1.11 12.87
CA THR A 251 -34.49 -0.51 13.48
C THR A 251 -34.19 0.51 14.58
N SER A 252 -32.91 0.72 14.90
CA SER A 252 -32.50 1.66 15.93
C SER A 252 -32.57 3.11 15.44
N GLN A 253 -32.80 4.04 16.37
CA GLN A 253 -32.77 5.46 16.08
C GLN A 253 -31.39 5.92 15.56
N GLU A 254 -30.30 5.30 16.01
CA GLU A 254 -28.96 5.63 15.51
C GLU A 254 -28.78 5.24 14.03
N ALA A 255 -29.33 4.10 13.61
CA ALA A 255 -29.33 3.70 12.20
C ALA A 255 -30.14 4.66 11.32
N GLU A 256 -31.36 5.02 11.75
CA GLU A 256 -32.22 5.96 11.02
C GLU A 256 -31.52 7.31 10.80
N ILE A 257 -30.81 7.82 11.81
CA ILE A 257 -30.05 9.07 11.71
C ILE A 257 -28.93 8.95 10.67
N ILE A 258 -28.19 7.83 10.67
CA ILE A 258 -27.10 7.59 9.72
C ILE A 258 -27.64 7.46 8.30
N GLU A 259 -28.69 6.69 8.08
CA GLU A 259 -29.33 6.54 6.76
C GLU A 259 -29.85 7.89 6.24
N GLN A 260 -30.48 8.67 7.12
CA GLN A 260 -30.94 10.02 6.78
C GLN A 260 -29.77 10.95 6.47
N TYR A 261 -28.64 10.85 7.18
CA TYR A 261 -27.45 11.64 6.92
C TYR A 261 -26.84 11.30 5.56
N VAL A 262 -26.76 10.02 5.20
CA VAL A 262 -26.34 9.57 3.87
C VAL A 262 -27.26 10.14 2.78
N LYS A 263 -28.57 10.00 2.95
CA LYS A 263 -29.56 10.48 1.97
C LYS A 263 -29.53 12.01 1.79
N ASN A 264 -29.40 12.76 2.88
CA ASN A 264 -29.46 14.22 2.86
C ASN A 264 -28.19 14.87 2.30
N THR A 265 -27.05 14.19 2.39
CA THR A 265 -25.74 14.78 2.06
C THR A 265 -25.11 14.21 0.79
N HIS A 266 -25.96 13.66 -0.08
CA HIS A 266 -25.58 13.31 -1.44
C HIS A 266 -25.54 14.58 -2.31
N ALA A 267 -24.36 14.95 -2.81
CA ALA A 267 -24.19 16.18 -3.56
C ALA A 267 -24.85 16.08 -4.94
N ALA A 268 -25.56 17.14 -5.35
CA ALA A 268 -26.27 17.18 -6.63
C ALA A 268 -25.34 17.00 -7.85
N THR A 269 -24.06 17.34 -7.73
CA THR A 269 -23.05 17.18 -8.77
C THR A 269 -22.53 15.74 -8.89
N HIS A 270 -22.76 14.88 -7.90
CA HIS A 270 -22.35 13.47 -7.90
C HIS A 270 -23.51 12.56 -8.28
N ASN A 271 -24.16 12.85 -9.41
CA ASN A 271 -25.38 12.16 -9.86
C ASN A 271 -25.11 10.91 -10.74
N THR A 272 -23.86 10.49 -10.86
CA THR A 272 -23.45 9.31 -11.64
C THR A 272 -23.68 7.99 -10.90
N TYR A 273 -23.90 8.04 -9.58
CA TYR A 273 -24.19 6.88 -8.74
C TYR A 273 -25.16 7.22 -7.62
N THR A 274 -25.75 6.20 -7.02
CA THR A 274 -26.57 6.28 -5.80
C THR A 274 -25.91 5.48 -4.69
N LEU A 275 -26.13 5.88 -3.44
CA LEU A 275 -25.64 5.16 -2.27
C LEU A 275 -26.77 4.36 -1.62
N GLU A 276 -26.50 3.10 -1.33
CA GLU A 276 -27.38 2.22 -0.56
C GLU A 276 -26.61 1.73 0.66
N VAL A 277 -27.15 2.00 1.86
CA VAL A 277 -26.54 1.56 3.11
C VAL A 277 -26.87 0.08 3.32
N GLN A 278 -25.87 -0.78 3.20
CA GLN A 278 -26.05 -2.22 3.41
C GLN A 278 -26.04 -2.57 4.90
N GLU A 279 -24.96 -2.20 5.59
CA GLU A 279 -24.74 -2.52 6.99
C GLU A 279 -24.14 -1.31 7.72
N ILE A 280 -24.44 -1.19 9.01
CA ILE A 280 -23.91 -0.15 9.89
C ILE A 280 -23.14 -0.82 11.02
N PHE A 281 -21.87 -0.46 11.15
CA PHE A 281 -21.00 -1.00 12.18
C PHE A 281 -20.60 0.10 13.16
N LYS A 282 -20.81 -0.17 14.44
CA LYS A 282 -20.27 0.65 15.53
C LYS A 282 -18.88 0.13 15.87
N ILE A 283 -17.87 0.98 15.71
CA ILE A 283 -16.48 0.63 15.92
C ILE A 283 -15.93 1.33 17.17
N ALA A 284 -15.16 0.61 17.97
CA ALA A 284 -14.42 1.15 19.11
C ALA A 284 -13.00 0.61 19.10
N ARG A 285 -12.05 1.46 18.66
CA ARG A 285 -10.64 1.13 18.57
C ARG A 285 -9.98 1.11 19.96
N GLU A 286 -9.07 0.16 20.18
CA GLU A 286 -8.31 0.07 21.43
C GLU A 286 -7.50 1.35 21.67
N GLY A 287 -7.64 1.94 22.86
CA GLY A 287 -6.91 3.15 23.28
C GLY A 287 -7.39 4.47 22.67
N GLU A 288 -8.32 4.45 21.71
CA GLU A 288 -8.73 5.66 21.00
C GLU A 288 -9.55 6.60 21.88
N HIS A 289 -10.45 6.07 22.72
CA HIS A 289 -11.20 6.86 23.69
C HIS A 289 -10.26 7.59 24.67
N GLN A 290 -9.24 6.90 25.20
CA GLN A 290 -8.25 7.51 26.08
C GLN A 290 -7.46 8.62 25.38
N ARG A 291 -7.11 8.43 24.09
CA ARG A 291 -6.41 9.43 23.28
C ARG A 291 -7.31 10.62 22.91
N TYR A 292 -8.61 10.40 22.75
CA TYR A 292 -9.59 11.43 22.41
C TYR A 292 -10.04 12.24 23.63
N ARG A 293 -9.96 11.67 24.85
CA ARG A 293 -10.37 12.30 26.11
C ARG A 293 -9.95 13.78 26.29
N PRO A 294 -8.71 14.21 25.95
CA PRO A 294 -8.32 15.62 26.06
C PRO A 294 -9.13 16.58 25.18
N PHE A 295 -9.81 16.07 24.15
CA PHE A 295 -10.58 16.83 23.17
C PHE A 295 -12.09 16.73 23.39
N GLU A 296 -12.57 15.93 24.35
CA GLU A 296 -14.00 15.80 24.68
C GLU A 296 -14.60 17.11 25.18
N GLU A 297 -13.80 17.96 25.83
CA GLU A 297 -14.22 19.29 26.27
C GLU A 297 -14.07 20.36 25.19
N LEU A 298 -13.40 20.05 24.08
CA LEU A 298 -13.26 20.98 22.97
C LEU A 298 -14.62 21.21 22.31
N HIS A 299 -14.94 22.46 22.00
CA HIS A 299 -16.19 22.83 21.34
C HIS A 299 -16.16 22.47 19.85
N ASN A 300 -17.31 22.58 19.17
CA ASN A 300 -17.45 22.31 17.72
C ASN A 300 -16.99 20.89 17.34
N ARG A 301 -17.53 19.88 18.05
CA ARG A 301 -17.33 18.49 17.69
C ARG A 301 -18.40 18.10 16.68
N GLN A 302 -17.96 17.52 15.57
CA GLN A 302 -18.84 17.17 14.46
C GLN A 302 -18.66 15.73 14.07
N LEU A 303 -19.73 15.13 13.56
CA LEU A 303 -19.70 13.79 13.01
C LEU A 303 -19.53 13.89 11.49
N LEU A 304 -18.34 13.52 11.00
CA LEU A 304 -17.93 13.76 9.61
C LEU A 304 -17.50 12.49 8.89
N TRP A 305 -17.68 12.49 7.56
CA TRP A 305 -17.39 11.38 6.69
C TRP A 305 -15.92 11.33 6.27
N HIS A 306 -15.34 10.14 6.28
CA HIS A 306 -14.04 9.85 5.68
C HIS A 306 -14.14 8.60 4.81
N GLY A 307 -13.82 8.73 3.52
CA GLY A 307 -13.78 7.60 2.59
C GLY A 307 -12.34 7.25 2.23
N SER A 308 -12.11 5.97 2.00
CA SER A 308 -10.82 5.43 1.57
C SER A 308 -11.05 4.12 0.82
N ARG A 309 -10.07 3.65 0.04
CA ARG A 309 -10.13 2.32 -0.58
C ARG A 309 -10.33 1.23 0.48
N THR A 310 -11.11 0.21 0.15
CA THR A 310 -11.41 -0.93 1.03
C THR A 310 -10.13 -1.60 1.56
N THR A 311 -9.08 -1.66 0.74
CA THR A 311 -7.75 -2.21 1.11
C THR A 311 -7.10 -1.51 2.30
N ASN A 312 -7.46 -0.25 2.56
CA ASN A 312 -6.84 0.56 3.61
C ASN A 312 -7.53 0.36 4.96
N TYR A 313 -8.75 -0.20 4.99
CA TYR A 313 -9.52 -0.34 6.22
C TYR A 313 -8.88 -1.30 7.23
N ALA A 314 -8.11 -2.31 6.79
CA ALA A 314 -7.34 -3.14 7.72
C ALA A 314 -6.27 -2.32 8.48
N GLY A 315 -5.58 -1.40 7.79
CA GLY A 315 -4.65 -0.46 8.40
C GLY A 315 -5.34 0.59 9.28
N ILE A 316 -6.45 1.16 8.79
CA ILE A 316 -7.22 2.18 9.51
C ILE A 316 -7.87 1.61 10.77
N LEU A 317 -8.38 0.37 10.75
CA LEU A 317 -8.97 -0.29 11.91
C LEU A 317 -7.92 -0.82 12.88
N SER A 318 -6.68 -1.06 12.48
CA SER A 318 -5.61 -1.44 13.44
C SER A 318 -4.87 -0.23 14.04
N GLN A 319 -4.50 0.76 13.24
CA GLN A 319 -3.61 1.87 13.65
C GLN A 319 -4.31 3.24 13.77
N GLY A 320 -5.49 3.39 13.17
CA GLY A 320 -6.29 4.60 13.14
C GLY A 320 -6.02 5.41 11.89
N LEU A 321 -6.70 6.54 11.76
CA LEU A 321 -6.40 7.51 10.70
C LEU A 321 -5.04 8.13 10.96
N ARG A 322 -4.16 8.12 9.95
CA ARG A 322 -2.77 8.58 10.03
C ARG A 322 -2.59 9.80 9.14
N ILE A 323 -1.73 10.70 9.57
CA ILE A 323 -1.25 11.80 8.74
C ILE A 323 -0.17 11.24 7.81
N ALA A 324 -0.13 11.74 6.58
CA ALA A 324 0.93 11.44 5.63
C ALA A 324 2.32 11.64 6.26
N PRO A 325 3.30 10.76 5.97
CA PRO A 325 4.61 10.82 6.59
C PRO A 325 5.35 12.13 6.25
N PRO A 326 6.32 12.59 7.08
CA PRO A 326 7.03 13.84 6.85
C PRO A 326 7.77 13.87 5.51
N GLU A 327 8.19 12.70 4.99
CA GLU A 327 8.88 12.55 3.72
C GLU A 327 7.95 12.73 2.49
N ALA A 328 6.63 12.54 2.65
CA ALA A 328 5.67 12.69 1.55
C ALA A 328 5.62 14.13 1.03
N PRO A 329 5.38 14.37 -0.26
CA PRO A 329 5.20 15.73 -0.76
C PRO A 329 3.93 16.34 -0.17
N VAL A 330 3.90 17.67 -0.05
CA VAL A 330 2.71 18.42 0.40
C VAL A 330 1.69 18.53 -0.75
N THR A 331 2.15 18.40 -1.98
CA THR A 331 1.34 18.59 -3.19
C THR A 331 0.39 17.43 -3.39
N GLY A 332 -0.88 17.75 -3.61
CA GLY A 332 -1.99 16.80 -3.61
C GLY A 332 -2.86 16.87 -2.36
N TYR A 333 -2.36 17.48 -1.28
CA TYR A 333 -3.16 17.83 -0.12
C TYR A 333 -3.58 19.30 -0.21
N MET A 334 -4.89 19.55 -0.36
CA MET A 334 -5.43 20.90 -0.61
C MET A 334 -5.00 21.94 0.44
N PHE A 335 -4.77 21.50 1.68
CA PHE A 335 -4.39 22.36 2.81
C PHE A 335 -3.23 21.75 3.63
N GLY A 336 -2.37 20.99 2.96
CA GLY A 336 -1.24 20.31 3.60
C GLY A 336 -1.59 19.02 4.33
N LYS A 337 -0.60 18.39 4.97
CA LYS A 337 -0.74 17.03 5.50
C LYS A 337 -1.66 17.02 6.71
N GLY A 338 -2.74 16.24 6.63
CA GLY A 338 -3.70 16.07 7.71
C GLY A 338 -4.66 14.92 7.43
N VAL A 339 -5.58 14.70 8.37
CA VAL A 339 -6.71 13.79 8.16
C VAL A 339 -7.87 14.60 7.59
N TYR A 340 -8.32 14.21 6.40
CA TYR A 340 -9.36 14.93 5.67
C TYR A 340 -10.74 14.31 5.92
N PHE A 341 -11.71 15.17 6.18
CA PHE A 341 -13.11 14.81 6.39
C PHE A 341 -14.03 15.67 5.52
N ALA A 342 -15.25 15.18 5.28
CA ALA A 342 -16.31 15.94 4.63
C ALA A 342 -17.63 15.80 5.39
N ASP A 343 -18.44 16.85 5.37
CA ASP A 343 -19.85 16.84 5.79
C ASP A 343 -20.76 16.17 4.75
N MET A 344 -20.32 16.13 3.48
CA MET A 344 -21.04 15.50 2.38
C MET A 344 -20.59 14.06 2.12
N VAL A 345 -21.50 13.08 2.31
CA VAL A 345 -21.20 11.65 2.14
C VAL A 345 -20.64 11.34 0.75
N SER A 346 -21.23 11.90 -0.30
CA SER A 346 -20.83 11.63 -1.69
C SER A 346 -19.42 12.14 -2.01
N LYS A 347 -18.93 13.19 -1.32
CA LYS A 347 -17.57 13.68 -1.51
C LYS A 347 -16.57 12.66 -0.96
N SER A 348 -16.85 12.11 0.22
CA SER A 348 -16.04 11.06 0.83
C SER A 348 -16.19 9.73 0.09
N ALA A 349 -17.38 9.37 -0.40
CA ALA A 349 -17.63 8.12 -1.13
C ALA A 349 -16.81 7.99 -2.42
N ASN A 350 -16.44 9.09 -3.08
CA ASN A 350 -15.56 9.06 -4.26
C ASN A 350 -14.17 8.46 -3.94
N TYR A 351 -13.71 8.56 -2.68
CA TYR A 351 -12.43 7.99 -2.24
C TYR A 351 -12.51 6.49 -1.93
N CYS A 352 -13.69 5.88 -1.98
CA CYS A 352 -13.84 4.43 -1.86
C CYS A 352 -13.38 3.70 -3.13
N HIS A 353 -13.28 4.41 -4.27
CA HIS A 353 -12.88 3.87 -5.58
C HIS A 353 -13.67 2.61 -6.00
N THR A 354 -14.99 2.60 -5.77
CA THR A 354 -15.87 1.51 -6.19
C THR A 354 -16.08 1.51 -7.72
N SER A 355 -16.50 0.36 -8.26
CA SER A 355 -16.79 0.19 -9.68
C SER A 355 -18.01 -0.69 -9.90
N GLN A 356 -18.51 -0.77 -11.13
CA GLN A 356 -19.61 -1.72 -11.44
C GLN A 356 -19.22 -3.18 -11.19
N SER A 357 -17.92 -3.51 -11.33
CA SER A 357 -17.40 -4.85 -11.06
C SER A 357 -17.15 -5.13 -9.58
N ASP A 358 -17.10 -4.07 -8.77
CA ASP A 358 -16.84 -4.12 -7.33
C ASP A 358 -17.63 -2.98 -6.64
N PRO A 359 -18.94 -3.18 -6.47
CA PRO A 359 -19.88 -2.09 -6.13
C PRO A 359 -19.90 -1.76 -4.63
N VAL A 360 -19.25 -2.57 -3.79
CA VAL A 360 -19.29 -2.42 -2.34
C VAL A 360 -18.09 -1.63 -1.85
N GLY A 361 -18.35 -0.54 -1.13
CA GLY A 361 -17.32 0.31 -0.54
C GLY A 361 -17.54 0.49 0.96
N LEU A 362 -16.49 0.86 1.67
CA LEU A 362 -16.54 1.23 3.08
C LEU A 362 -16.36 2.73 3.23
N ILE A 363 -17.13 3.34 4.13
CA ILE A 363 -17.02 4.75 4.51
C ILE A 363 -17.05 4.87 6.02
N LEU A 364 -16.21 5.72 6.59
CA LEU A 364 -16.17 6.00 8.02
C LEU A 364 -16.98 7.23 8.36
N LEU A 365 -17.57 7.18 9.55
CA LEU A 365 -18.21 8.29 10.19
C LEU A 365 -17.53 8.47 11.56
N ALA A 366 -16.86 9.60 11.76
CA ALA A 366 -16.01 9.83 12.93
C ALA A 366 -16.38 11.11 13.66
N GLU A 367 -16.35 11.08 14.99
CA GLU A 367 -16.43 12.29 15.80
C GLU A 367 -15.09 13.03 15.72
N VAL A 368 -15.11 14.25 15.22
CA VAL A 368 -13.93 15.10 15.02
C VAL A 368 -14.10 16.37 15.82
N ALA A 369 -13.21 16.60 16.78
CA ALA A 369 -13.15 17.81 17.57
C ALA A 369 -12.46 18.93 16.78
N LEU A 370 -13.23 19.76 16.08
CA LEU A 370 -12.70 20.83 15.22
C LEU A 370 -12.20 22.04 16.02
N GLY A 371 -12.86 22.36 17.13
CA GLY A 371 -12.57 23.57 17.90
C GLY A 371 -12.67 24.84 17.07
N ASN A 372 -11.71 25.75 17.28
CA ASN A 372 -11.59 26.99 16.53
C ASN A 372 -11.05 26.71 15.13
N MET A 373 -11.92 26.84 14.13
CA MET A 373 -11.57 26.55 12.74
C MET A 373 -10.78 27.70 12.11
N HIS A 374 -9.75 27.35 11.34
CA HIS A 374 -9.07 28.28 10.43
C HIS A 374 -9.69 28.18 9.04
N GLU A 375 -10.55 29.13 8.69
CA GLU A 375 -11.30 29.10 7.42
C GLU A 375 -10.44 29.55 6.23
N LEU A 376 -10.39 28.71 5.19
CA LEU A 376 -9.63 28.96 3.96
C LEU A 376 -10.55 28.83 2.73
N LYS A 377 -10.34 29.70 1.73
CA LYS A 377 -11.10 29.68 0.45
C LYS A 377 -10.27 29.21 -0.76
N LYS A 378 -8.95 29.21 -0.63
CA LYS A 378 -8.00 28.82 -1.67
C LYS A 378 -6.87 28.01 -1.02
N ALA A 379 -6.43 26.98 -1.73
CA ALA A 379 -5.23 26.22 -1.42
C ALA A 379 -3.99 27.12 -1.51
#